data_AF-A0A3M1XQ69-F1
#
_entry.id   AF-A0A3M1XQ69-F1
#
_cell.length_a   1.000
_cell.length_b   1.000
_cell.length_c   1.000
_cell.angle_alpha   90.00
_cell.angle_beta   90.00
_cell.angle_gamma   90.00
#
_symmetry.space_group_name_H-M   'P 1'
#
loop_
_entity.id
_entity.type
_entity.pdbx_description
1 polymer ?
#
loop_
_entity_poly.entity_id
_entity_poly.type
_entity_poly.pdbx_seq_one_letter_code
_entity_poly.pdbx_strand_id
1 'polypeptide(L)'
;MKDKIFIIGIGGTGMRCLESFVHLAAMGMLDETEIEMLALDTDRDNGNFRRLADLVDTYQKCKGVEKQQYALSQTFFSAKINYYQYSPDYAKQETGNFVRITGYGDLKYQDEKQAQLADLLLTANTREFDLKHGYRAQTHLGSFLMYHNILEEVKTNHDGQLARFINALITANQSISPKVFVLGSVFGGTGASSIPVIPKAFNAAANVLAPGIGLRNVLFGSVLLTSYFTFQAPSGDYLARQRVVATAEKFALNSQAAMMFYNEDKTVKKTYQKFYMLGTPTMDFSTDIDSSEPLTGGGKQENNSHYIELFAAFAAYDFFHSSVDELTSIKNSAEGVKYFYRTVSADGTLDFGDFVDASTEAEFAKRFGMQTVMSHLVTLDDFFGAAQSGSMLRDNISGYEDIDVREVEAMQKYYQMFNFRVDNGQVRDGWLRQLYVSTGGGDKFMFRPEMFGATTERELRKFSYNNRLYKTDYEKNSFKTGLFGSPFNSFKEAFKGRADDPDVPNKCEKLTKRMYAALCDLYGFK
;
A
#
# COMPACT_ATOMS: atom_id res chain seq x y z
N MET A 1 -9.52 -20.86 -8.87
CA MET A 1 -8.55 -21.35 -7.85
C MET A 1 -8.21 -20.13 -7.03
N LYS A 2 -8.21 -20.18 -5.70
CA LYS A 2 -7.88 -18.97 -4.91
C LYS A 2 -6.39 -18.68 -5.04
N ASP A 3 -6.05 -17.51 -5.56
CA ASP A 3 -4.65 -17.10 -5.70
C ASP A 3 -4.11 -16.65 -4.34
N LYS A 4 -2.92 -17.14 -3.98
CA LYS A 4 -2.23 -16.73 -2.76
C LYS A 4 -0.99 -15.92 -3.09
N ILE A 5 -0.99 -14.65 -2.69
CA ILE A 5 0.08 -13.70 -3.01
C ILE A 5 0.70 -13.13 -1.73
N PHE A 6 1.95 -12.69 -1.85
CA PHE A 6 2.73 -12.14 -0.76
C PHE A 6 3.18 -10.73 -1.13
N ILE A 7 2.86 -9.74 -0.31
CA ILE A 7 3.28 -8.36 -0.54
C ILE A 7 3.95 -7.78 0.70
N ILE A 8 5.03 -7.04 0.48
CA ILE A 8 5.87 -6.49 1.55
C ILE A 8 6.03 -5.00 1.31
N GLY A 9 5.62 -4.15 2.25
CA GLY A 9 5.92 -2.73 2.26
C GLY A 9 7.08 -2.45 3.20
N ILE A 10 8.08 -1.70 2.73
CA ILE A 10 9.29 -1.41 3.51
C ILE A 10 9.51 0.11 3.66
N GLY A 11 9.56 0.57 4.91
CA GLY A 11 9.69 1.97 5.30
C GLY A 11 8.42 2.79 5.00
N GLY A 12 8.44 4.07 5.37
CA GLY A 12 7.29 4.97 5.20
C GLY A 12 6.71 5.01 3.77
N THR A 13 7.55 5.05 2.74
CA THR A 13 7.10 4.95 1.34
C THR A 13 6.44 3.61 1.03
N GLY A 14 6.99 2.51 1.54
CA GLY A 14 6.39 1.19 1.39
C GLY A 14 5.01 1.10 2.05
N MET A 15 4.82 1.75 3.20
CA MET A 15 3.50 1.83 3.86
C MET A 15 2.47 2.57 2.99
N ARG A 16 2.85 3.71 2.40
CA ARG A 16 1.97 4.49 1.51
C ARG A 16 1.62 3.73 0.22
N CYS A 17 2.57 2.96 -0.33
CA CYS A 17 2.28 2.04 -1.44
C CYS A 17 1.33 0.91 -1.01
N LEU A 18 1.49 0.34 0.19
CA LEU A 18 0.56 -0.67 0.72
C LEU A 18 -0.84 -0.09 0.93
N GLU A 19 -0.98 1.17 1.39
CA GLU A 19 -2.29 1.82 1.50
C GLU A 19 -3.01 1.84 0.13
N SER A 20 -2.29 2.23 -0.92
CA SER A 20 -2.83 2.24 -2.29
C SER A 20 -3.19 0.81 -2.76
N PHE A 21 -2.41 -0.20 -2.36
CA PHE A 21 -2.71 -1.60 -2.65
C PHE A 21 -3.93 -2.13 -1.87
N VAL A 22 -4.15 -1.69 -0.63
CA VAL A 22 -5.37 -2.01 0.14
C VAL A 22 -6.60 -1.39 -0.54
N HIS A 23 -6.49 -0.16 -1.05
CA HIS A 23 -7.58 0.44 -1.84
C HIS A 23 -7.84 -0.31 -3.14
N LEU A 24 -6.79 -0.83 -3.79
CA LEU A 24 -6.91 -1.70 -4.97
C LEU A 24 -7.65 -3.02 -4.65
N ALA A 25 -7.34 -3.64 -3.50
CA ALA A 25 -8.05 -4.81 -3.00
C ALA A 25 -9.53 -4.49 -2.69
N ALA A 26 -9.78 -3.34 -2.05
CA ALA A 26 -11.12 -2.93 -1.64
C ALA A 26 -12.03 -2.55 -2.79
N MET A 27 -11.51 -1.94 -3.86
CA MET A 27 -12.32 -1.67 -5.05
C MET A 27 -12.62 -2.95 -5.86
N GLY A 28 -11.98 -4.08 -5.54
CA GLY A 28 -12.26 -5.39 -6.12
C GLY A 28 -11.39 -5.76 -7.31
N MET A 29 -10.18 -5.19 -7.43
CA MET A 29 -9.24 -5.57 -8.49
C MET A 29 -8.54 -6.90 -8.20
N LEU A 30 -8.50 -7.34 -6.94
CA LEU A 30 -7.85 -8.58 -6.49
C LEU A 30 -8.90 -9.64 -6.10
N ASP A 31 -9.87 -9.86 -7.00
CA ASP A 31 -10.89 -10.90 -6.82
C ASP A 31 -10.23 -12.28 -6.59
N GLU A 32 -10.91 -13.13 -5.82
CA GLU A 32 -10.50 -14.51 -5.50
C GLU A 32 -9.10 -14.66 -4.88
N THR A 33 -8.55 -13.58 -4.32
CA THR A 33 -7.16 -13.54 -3.82
C THR A 33 -7.08 -13.55 -2.28
N GLU A 34 -6.17 -14.37 -1.75
CA GLU A 34 -5.67 -14.29 -0.37
C GLU A 34 -4.29 -13.62 -0.35
N ILE A 35 -4.17 -12.57 0.46
CA ILE A 35 -3.02 -11.67 0.49
C ILE A 35 -2.33 -11.82 1.84
N GLU A 36 -1.10 -12.30 1.85
CA GLU A 36 -0.21 -12.21 3.00
C GLU A 36 0.55 -10.88 2.90
N MET A 37 0.24 -9.92 3.79
CA MET A 37 0.77 -8.56 3.74
C MET A 37 1.69 -8.28 4.93
N LEU A 38 2.96 -8.01 4.66
CA LEU A 38 3.94 -7.63 5.68
C LEU A 38 4.29 -6.14 5.59
N ALA A 39 4.02 -5.41 6.66
CA ALA A 39 4.52 -4.06 6.88
C ALA A 39 5.82 -4.11 7.69
N LEU A 40 6.92 -3.61 7.12
CA LEU A 40 8.23 -3.57 7.73
C LEU A 40 8.75 -2.13 7.80
N ASP A 41 8.99 -1.60 9.00
CA ASP A 41 9.66 -0.32 9.20
C ASP A 41 10.61 -0.39 10.40
N THR A 42 11.71 0.33 10.34
CA THR A 42 12.63 0.53 11.47
C THR A 42 12.07 1.50 12.50
N ASP A 43 11.18 2.41 12.08
CA ASP A 43 10.52 3.35 12.97
C ASP A 43 9.10 2.87 13.30
N ARG A 44 8.96 2.18 14.43
CA ARG A 44 7.66 1.68 14.93
C ARG A 44 6.65 2.79 15.19
N ASP A 45 7.14 3.99 15.49
CA ASP A 45 6.30 5.13 15.84
C ASP A 45 5.82 5.88 14.57
N ASN A 46 6.25 5.49 13.37
CA ASN A 46 5.93 6.16 12.10
C ASN A 46 4.40 6.30 11.89
N GLY A 47 3.94 7.53 11.60
CA GLY A 47 2.53 7.84 11.35
C GLY A 47 1.94 7.05 10.19
N ASN A 48 2.66 6.91 9.07
CA ASN A 48 2.23 6.11 7.91
C ASN A 48 2.06 4.61 8.27
N PHE A 49 2.90 4.09 9.18
CA PHE A 49 2.79 2.71 9.64
C PHE A 49 1.51 2.48 10.44
N ARG A 50 1.16 3.43 11.34
CA ARG A 50 -0.09 3.40 12.10
C ARG A 50 -1.32 3.60 11.21
N ARG A 51 -1.24 4.51 10.23
CA ARG A 51 -2.31 4.76 9.26
C ARG A 51 -2.62 3.54 8.41
N LEU A 52 -1.59 2.84 7.90
CA LEU A 52 -1.78 1.57 7.21
C LEU A 52 -2.43 0.51 8.12
N ALA A 53 -1.95 0.37 9.36
CA ALA A 53 -2.51 -0.61 10.29
C ALA A 53 -4.00 -0.37 10.55
N ASP A 54 -4.39 0.90 10.73
CA ASP A 54 -5.78 1.31 10.92
C ASP A 54 -6.64 1.05 9.68
N LEU A 55 -6.10 1.30 8.47
CA LEU A 55 -6.78 1.02 7.21
C LEU A 55 -7.02 -0.49 7.02
N VAL A 56 -6.04 -1.32 7.33
CA VAL A 56 -6.14 -2.78 7.18
C VAL A 56 -7.10 -3.38 8.22
N ASP A 57 -7.05 -2.94 9.47
CA ASP A 57 -8.03 -3.33 10.50
C ASP A 57 -9.46 -2.94 10.08
N THR A 58 -9.63 -1.72 9.58
CA THR A 58 -10.93 -1.24 9.09
C THR A 58 -11.40 -2.08 7.89
N TYR A 59 -10.53 -2.38 6.92
CA TYR A 59 -10.81 -3.27 5.80
C TYR A 59 -11.28 -4.66 6.26
N GLN A 60 -10.57 -5.26 7.22
CA GLN A 60 -10.91 -6.57 7.75
C GLN A 60 -12.29 -6.56 8.42
N LYS A 61 -12.60 -5.52 9.19
CA LYS A 61 -13.92 -5.34 9.82
C LYS A 61 -15.03 -5.14 8.79
N CYS A 62 -14.78 -4.49 7.66
CA CYS A 62 -15.75 -4.42 6.55
C CYS A 62 -16.12 -5.82 6.01
N LYS A 63 -15.17 -6.77 6.02
CA LYS A 63 -15.42 -8.17 5.63
C LYS A 63 -16.01 -9.04 6.74
N GLY A 64 -16.11 -8.50 7.95
CA GLY A 64 -16.72 -9.16 9.09
C GLY A 64 -15.89 -9.06 10.37
N VAL A 65 -16.58 -8.88 11.50
CA VAL A 65 -15.96 -8.81 12.82
C VAL A 65 -16.03 -10.17 13.50
N GLU A 66 -14.89 -10.70 13.95
CA GLU A 66 -14.79 -12.01 14.60
C GLU A 66 -15.37 -13.17 13.76
N LYS A 67 -15.44 -12.98 12.44
CA LYS A 67 -15.94 -13.93 11.46
C LYS A 67 -14.79 -14.48 10.63
N GLN A 68 -14.94 -15.72 10.17
CA GLN A 68 -14.02 -16.28 9.17
C GLN A 68 -14.16 -15.48 7.86
N GLN A 69 -13.05 -14.93 7.39
CA GLN A 69 -13.01 -14.17 6.15
C GLN A 69 -12.62 -15.06 4.97
N TYR A 70 -13.20 -14.76 3.81
CA TYR A 70 -12.95 -15.44 2.56
C TYR A 70 -12.69 -14.46 1.43
N ALA A 71 -11.88 -14.90 0.46
CA ALA A 71 -11.78 -14.24 -0.83
C ALA A 71 -13.10 -14.44 -1.60
N LEU A 72 -13.62 -13.35 -2.14
CA LEU A 72 -14.84 -13.25 -2.94
C LEU A 72 -14.49 -12.72 -4.34
N SER A 73 -15.50 -12.62 -5.20
CA SER A 73 -15.37 -12.03 -6.53
C SER A 73 -16.58 -11.17 -6.86
N GLN A 74 -16.39 -10.24 -7.82
CA GLN A 74 -17.43 -9.33 -8.30
C GLN A 74 -18.11 -8.57 -7.15
N THR A 75 -17.31 -8.01 -6.25
CA THR A 75 -17.74 -7.20 -5.11
C THR A 75 -16.63 -6.24 -4.70
N PHE A 76 -16.95 -5.25 -3.87
CA PHE A 76 -15.96 -4.54 -3.07
C PHE A 76 -15.42 -5.43 -1.94
N PHE A 77 -14.24 -5.10 -1.42
CA PHE A 77 -13.53 -5.85 -0.38
C PHE A 77 -13.39 -7.33 -0.72
N SER A 78 -13.07 -7.62 -1.98
CA SER A 78 -13.12 -9.00 -2.49
C SER A 78 -11.98 -9.86 -1.96
N ALA A 79 -10.78 -9.32 -1.81
CA ALA A 79 -9.62 -10.08 -1.31
C ALA A 79 -9.69 -10.35 0.20
N LYS A 80 -9.07 -11.45 0.64
CA LYS A 80 -8.77 -11.67 2.06
C LYS A 80 -7.37 -11.13 2.37
N ILE A 81 -7.21 -10.30 3.41
CA ILE A 81 -5.91 -9.77 3.83
C ILE A 81 -5.52 -10.37 5.18
N ASN A 82 -4.41 -11.08 5.22
CA ASN A 82 -3.71 -11.47 6.44
C ASN A 82 -2.57 -10.48 6.67
N TYR A 83 -2.60 -9.75 7.77
CA TYR A 83 -1.69 -8.63 8.01
C TYR A 83 -0.66 -8.93 9.10
N TYR A 84 0.59 -8.58 8.81
CA TYR A 84 1.74 -8.79 9.67
C TYR A 84 2.56 -7.52 9.76
N GLN A 85 3.18 -7.32 10.91
CA GLN A 85 4.05 -6.19 11.20
C GLN A 85 5.39 -6.67 11.73
N TYR A 86 6.46 -5.99 11.31
CA TYR A 86 7.78 -6.19 11.86
C TYR A 86 8.55 -4.88 11.96
N SER A 87 9.19 -4.66 13.11
CA SER A 87 10.07 -3.54 13.35
C SER A 87 11.24 -3.97 14.23
N PRO A 88 12.49 -3.84 13.77
CA PRO A 88 13.65 -4.02 14.64
C PRO A 88 13.57 -3.11 15.86
N ASP A 89 13.78 -3.69 17.05
CA ASP A 89 13.69 -2.93 18.30
C ASP A 89 14.98 -2.16 18.56
N TYR A 90 15.05 -0.92 18.06
CA TYR A 90 16.13 0.03 18.32
C TYR A 90 15.87 0.98 19.50
N ALA A 91 14.76 0.80 20.22
CA ALA A 91 14.42 1.67 21.35
C ALA A 91 15.24 1.34 22.62
N LYS A 92 15.83 0.14 22.68
CA LYS A 92 16.66 -0.28 23.81
C LYS A 92 18.04 0.35 23.74
N GLN A 93 18.62 0.57 24.93
CA GLN A 93 19.98 1.10 25.02
C GLN A 93 20.96 0.23 24.21
N GLU A 94 20.93 -1.09 24.38
CA GLU A 94 21.81 -2.07 23.73
C GLU A 94 21.70 -2.09 22.20
N THR A 95 20.57 -1.65 21.63
CA THR A 95 20.29 -1.78 20.20
C THR A 95 20.19 -0.44 19.47
N GLY A 96 20.29 0.70 20.17
CA GLY A 96 20.03 2.02 19.57
C GLY A 96 21.02 2.48 18.49
N ASN A 97 22.19 1.85 18.37
CA ASN A 97 23.16 2.13 17.29
C ASN A 97 24.05 0.93 16.98
N PHE A 98 24.80 1.00 15.88
CA PHE A 98 25.68 -0.09 15.44
C PHE A 98 26.75 -0.44 16.49
N VAL A 99 27.34 0.55 17.16
CA VAL A 99 28.39 0.31 18.17
C VAL A 99 27.88 -0.61 19.27
N ARG A 100 26.65 -0.39 19.74
CA ARG A 100 26.05 -1.17 20.83
C ARG A 100 25.57 -2.54 20.35
N ILE A 101 24.89 -2.60 19.20
CA ILE A 101 24.42 -3.87 18.60
C ILE A 101 25.57 -4.86 18.42
N THR A 102 26.75 -4.37 18.01
CA THR A 102 27.89 -5.21 17.66
C THR A 102 28.92 -5.37 18.77
N GLY A 103 28.75 -4.70 19.91
CA GLY A 103 29.77 -4.64 20.96
C GLY A 103 31.09 -4.05 20.43
N TYR A 104 31.05 -3.15 19.45
CA TYR A 104 32.22 -2.65 18.73
C TYR A 104 33.26 -2.00 19.65
N GLY A 105 32.83 -1.45 20.79
CA GLY A 105 33.75 -0.94 21.83
C GLY A 105 34.69 -2.02 22.36
N ASP A 106 34.16 -3.19 22.69
CA ASP A 106 34.93 -4.33 23.17
C ASP A 106 35.71 -5.00 22.02
N LEU A 107 35.10 -5.06 20.83
CA LEU A 107 35.70 -5.64 19.62
C LEU A 107 37.05 -4.99 19.29
N LYS A 108 37.21 -3.68 19.51
CA LYS A 108 38.49 -2.98 19.29
C LYS A 108 39.66 -3.59 20.06
N TYR A 109 39.40 -4.13 21.25
CA TYR A 109 40.43 -4.69 22.11
C TYR A 109 40.54 -6.21 21.94
N GLN A 110 39.44 -6.88 21.62
CA GLN A 110 39.37 -8.35 21.52
C GLN A 110 39.79 -8.87 20.13
N ASP A 111 39.42 -8.16 19.06
CA ASP A 111 39.75 -8.51 17.67
C ASP A 111 39.95 -7.24 16.83
N GLU A 112 41.16 -6.68 16.94
CA GLU A 112 41.53 -5.45 16.25
C GLU A 112 41.32 -5.52 14.73
N LYS A 113 41.49 -6.70 14.11
CA LYS A 113 41.33 -6.87 12.66
C LYS A 113 39.88 -6.70 12.23
N GLN A 114 38.93 -7.26 12.97
CA GLN A 114 37.51 -7.04 12.71
C GLN A 114 37.11 -5.59 12.94
N ALA A 115 37.64 -4.96 13.99
CA ALA A 115 37.40 -3.54 14.25
C ALA A 115 37.92 -2.65 13.12
N GLN A 116 39.14 -2.90 12.62
CA GLN A 116 39.73 -2.19 11.48
C GLN A 116 38.91 -2.36 10.19
N LEU A 117 38.34 -3.55 9.96
CA LEU A 117 37.44 -3.77 8.81
C LEU A 117 36.16 -2.93 8.95
N ALA A 118 35.57 -2.85 10.14
CA ALA A 118 34.42 -1.98 10.39
C ALA A 118 34.78 -0.48 10.26
N ASP A 119 36.00 -0.09 10.63
CA ASP A 119 36.53 1.26 10.42
C ASP A 119 36.74 1.62 8.95
N LEU A 120 37.10 0.64 8.12
CA LEU A 120 37.24 0.82 6.68
C LEU A 120 35.89 1.07 5.98
N LEU A 121 34.83 0.40 6.44
CA LEU A 121 33.52 0.41 5.78
C LEU A 121 32.55 1.46 6.33
N LEU A 122 32.70 1.84 7.60
CA LEU A 122 31.77 2.73 8.29
C LEU A 122 32.54 3.92 8.85
N THR A 123 31.98 5.13 8.75
CA THR A 123 32.54 6.27 9.48
C THR A 123 32.14 6.19 10.96
N ALA A 124 32.83 6.94 11.83
CA ALA A 124 32.45 7.05 13.24
C ALA A 124 30.98 7.52 13.36
N ASN A 125 30.59 8.57 12.64
CA ASN A 125 29.21 9.07 12.64
C ASN A 125 28.20 8.02 12.18
N THR A 126 28.53 7.22 11.14
CA THR A 126 27.70 6.12 10.64
C THR A 126 27.50 5.02 11.70
N ARG A 127 28.53 4.69 12.48
CA ARG A 127 28.39 3.67 13.55
C ARG A 127 27.55 4.15 14.74
N GLU A 128 27.53 5.45 14.95
CA GLU A 128 27.12 6.06 16.22
C GLU A 128 25.76 6.76 16.17
N PHE A 129 25.20 7.02 14.99
CA PHE A 129 23.88 7.67 14.89
C PHE A 129 22.74 6.78 15.41
N ASP A 130 21.66 7.43 15.81
CA ASP A 130 20.46 6.77 16.34
C ASP A 130 19.64 6.10 15.22
N LEU A 131 19.46 4.78 15.37
CA LEU A 131 18.73 3.93 14.42
C LEU A 131 17.21 3.97 14.60
N LYS A 132 16.68 4.58 15.68
CA LYS A 132 15.24 4.62 15.97
C LYS A 132 14.40 5.21 14.82
N HIS A 133 14.96 6.19 14.12
CA HIS A 133 14.31 6.88 13.01
C HIS A 133 14.84 6.41 11.64
N GLY A 134 15.26 5.15 11.57
CA GLY A 134 15.72 4.47 10.37
C GLY A 134 17.16 4.79 9.95
N TYR A 135 17.56 4.24 8.80
CA TYR A 135 18.97 4.18 8.41
C TYR A 135 19.54 5.46 7.76
N ARG A 136 18.75 6.52 7.60
CA ARG A 136 19.19 7.85 7.13
C ARG A 136 20.11 7.82 5.89
N ALA A 137 19.68 7.07 4.86
CA ALA A 137 20.42 6.83 3.60
C ALA A 137 21.76 6.08 3.72
N GLN A 138 22.09 5.50 4.89
CA GLN A 138 23.23 4.60 5.06
C GLN A 138 22.84 3.17 4.62
N THR A 139 22.68 3.00 3.31
CA THR A 139 22.11 1.77 2.74
C THR A 139 22.89 0.52 3.10
N HIS A 140 24.21 0.58 2.96
CA HIS A 140 25.15 -0.50 3.30
C HIS A 140 25.03 -0.96 4.76
N LEU A 141 25.01 -0.03 5.72
CA LEU A 141 24.79 -0.34 7.15
C LEU A 141 23.41 -0.96 7.36
N GLY A 142 22.37 -0.33 6.81
CA GLY A 142 21.00 -0.79 6.99
C GLY A 142 20.74 -2.16 6.39
N SER A 143 21.36 -2.51 5.25
CA SER A 143 21.27 -3.84 4.65
C SER A 143 21.86 -4.92 5.56
N PHE A 144 23.03 -4.64 6.15
CA PHE A 144 23.66 -5.53 7.12
C PHE A 144 22.77 -5.73 8.35
N LEU A 145 22.32 -4.63 8.97
CA LEU A 145 21.48 -4.68 10.15
C LEU A 145 20.14 -5.35 9.87
N MET A 146 19.45 -5.03 8.77
CA MET A 146 18.16 -5.62 8.45
C MET A 146 18.25 -7.14 8.28
N TYR A 147 19.29 -7.63 7.58
CA TYR A 147 19.51 -9.06 7.43
C TYR A 147 19.62 -9.77 8.79
N HIS A 148 20.46 -9.24 9.69
CA HIS A 148 20.68 -9.85 10.99
C HIS A 148 19.48 -9.72 11.94
N ASN A 149 18.78 -8.59 11.92
CA ASN A 149 17.58 -8.40 12.73
C ASN A 149 16.45 -9.36 12.34
N ILE A 150 16.23 -9.60 11.04
CA ILE A 150 15.26 -10.61 10.57
C ILE A 150 15.60 -12.00 11.12
N LEU A 151 16.88 -12.38 11.09
CA LEU A 151 17.33 -13.67 11.60
C LEU A 151 17.18 -13.76 13.12
N GLU A 152 17.51 -12.70 13.85
CA GLU A 152 17.40 -12.68 15.30
C GLU A 152 15.94 -12.73 15.75
N GLU A 153 15.05 -12.01 15.07
CA GLU A 153 13.61 -12.05 15.35
C GLU A 153 13.07 -13.47 15.22
N VAL A 154 13.36 -14.18 14.13
CA VAL A 154 12.81 -15.53 13.96
C VAL A 154 13.44 -16.57 14.90
N LYS A 155 14.65 -16.31 15.44
CA LYS A 155 15.30 -17.16 16.46
C LYS A 155 14.77 -16.92 17.87
N THR A 156 14.42 -15.68 18.18
CA THR A 156 14.03 -15.29 19.55
C THR A 156 12.52 -15.26 19.72
N ASN A 157 11.78 -15.09 18.62
CA ASN A 157 10.34 -14.98 18.58
C ASN A 157 9.75 -15.85 17.45
N HIS A 158 9.90 -17.17 17.59
CA HIS A 158 9.47 -18.17 16.60
C HIS A 158 7.98 -18.12 16.22
N ASP A 159 7.13 -17.56 17.10
CA ASP A 159 5.70 -17.39 16.87
C ASP A 159 5.30 -15.94 16.55
N GLY A 160 6.28 -15.04 16.41
CA GLY A 160 6.11 -13.63 16.08
C GLY A 160 5.47 -13.40 14.71
N GLN A 161 4.99 -12.18 14.47
CA GLN A 161 4.33 -11.84 13.20
C GLN A 161 5.22 -12.08 11.97
N LEU A 162 6.51 -11.73 12.04
CA LEU A 162 7.47 -12.01 10.98
C LEU A 162 7.63 -13.52 10.74
N ALA A 163 7.78 -14.30 11.81
CA ALA A 163 7.91 -15.74 11.71
C ALA A 163 6.66 -16.39 11.11
N ARG A 164 5.46 -15.94 11.50
CA ARG A 164 4.19 -16.41 10.90
C ARG A 164 4.07 -16.08 9.41
N PHE A 165 4.46 -14.88 9.00
CA PHE A 165 4.51 -14.52 7.57
C PHE A 165 5.47 -15.44 6.79
N ILE A 166 6.67 -15.68 7.33
CA ILE A 166 7.67 -16.55 6.69
C ILE A 166 7.18 -18.01 6.67
N ASN A 167 6.50 -18.48 7.71
CA ASN A 167 5.88 -19.81 7.74
C ASN A 167 4.77 -19.93 6.67
N ALA A 168 3.94 -18.91 6.49
CA ALA A 168 2.94 -18.90 5.41
C ALA A 168 3.63 -19.00 4.02
N LEU A 169 4.77 -18.32 3.84
CA LEU A 169 5.58 -18.41 2.62
C LEU A 169 6.23 -19.79 2.44
N ILE A 170 6.74 -20.40 3.51
CA ILE A 170 7.27 -21.77 3.51
C ILE A 170 6.19 -22.75 3.05
N THR A 171 4.99 -22.67 3.64
CA THR A 171 3.87 -23.54 3.28
C THR A 171 3.48 -23.36 1.81
N ALA A 172 3.37 -22.12 1.33
CA ALA A 172 3.04 -21.87 -0.08
C ALA A 172 4.12 -22.42 -1.04
N ASN A 173 5.41 -22.28 -0.67
CA ASN A 173 6.55 -22.76 -1.45
C ASN A 173 6.61 -24.29 -1.60
N GLN A 174 5.87 -25.06 -0.80
CA GLN A 174 5.78 -26.53 -0.93
C GLN A 174 4.83 -26.99 -2.04
N SER A 175 3.82 -26.19 -2.37
CA SER A 175 2.75 -26.59 -3.31
C SER A 175 2.73 -25.77 -4.59
N ILE A 176 3.26 -24.54 -4.56
CA ILE A 176 3.28 -23.61 -5.69
C ILE A 176 4.64 -22.89 -5.77
N SER A 177 4.84 -22.11 -6.83
CA SER A 177 5.90 -21.08 -6.88
C SER A 177 5.30 -19.74 -6.42
N PRO A 178 5.36 -19.40 -5.12
CA PRO A 178 4.70 -18.21 -4.60
C PRO A 178 5.36 -16.94 -5.15
N LYS A 179 4.52 -15.95 -5.44
CA LYS A 179 4.92 -14.62 -5.91
C LYS A 179 5.01 -13.68 -4.72
N VAL A 180 6.17 -13.04 -4.53
CA VAL A 180 6.42 -12.03 -3.51
C VAL A 180 6.73 -10.70 -4.20
N PHE A 181 5.97 -9.65 -3.88
CA PHE A 181 6.24 -8.30 -4.39
C PHE A 181 6.69 -7.36 -3.26
N VAL A 182 7.77 -6.63 -3.50
CA VAL A 182 8.37 -5.73 -2.51
C VAL A 182 8.16 -4.27 -2.93
N LEU A 183 7.44 -3.53 -2.09
CA LEU A 183 7.17 -2.10 -2.20
C LEU A 183 8.13 -1.30 -1.31
N GLY A 184 8.82 -0.33 -1.89
CA GLY A 184 9.68 0.59 -1.16
C GLY A 184 10.38 1.58 -2.08
N SER A 185 10.97 2.62 -1.49
CA SER A 185 11.78 3.60 -2.22
C SER A 185 13.26 3.21 -2.28
N VAL A 186 13.95 3.56 -3.37
CA VAL A 186 15.40 3.42 -3.48
C VAL A 186 16.20 4.66 -3.02
N PHE A 187 15.51 5.76 -2.69
CA PHE A 187 16.13 6.98 -2.19
C PHE A 187 16.09 7.13 -0.66
N GLY A 188 15.10 6.49 -0.01
CA GLY A 188 14.96 6.48 1.44
C GLY A 188 15.92 5.49 2.12
N GLY A 189 16.17 5.66 3.43
CA GLY A 189 17.07 4.80 4.19
C GLY A 189 16.58 3.35 4.31
N THR A 190 15.39 3.13 4.86
CA THR A 190 14.90 1.79 5.20
C THR A 190 14.51 0.96 3.97
N GLY A 191 13.86 1.57 2.97
CA GLY A 191 13.50 0.94 1.70
C GLY A 191 14.73 0.45 0.94
N ALA A 192 15.67 1.36 0.66
CA ALA A 192 16.86 1.09 -0.13
C ALA A 192 17.79 0.07 0.53
N SER A 193 17.86 0.06 1.87
CA SER A 193 18.59 -0.95 2.62
C SER A 193 17.99 -2.34 2.54
N SER A 194 16.65 -2.45 2.54
CA SER A 194 15.98 -3.73 2.77
C SER A 194 15.68 -4.49 1.48
N ILE A 195 15.24 -3.81 0.43
CA ILE A 195 14.89 -4.44 -0.86
C ILE A 195 15.97 -5.44 -1.33
N PRO A 196 17.28 -5.11 -1.40
CA PRO A 196 18.26 -6.05 -1.95
C PRO A 196 18.52 -7.27 -1.05
N VAL A 197 18.16 -7.20 0.24
CA VAL A 197 18.44 -8.27 1.21
C VAL A 197 17.25 -9.17 1.52
N ILE A 198 16.00 -8.72 1.30
CA ILE A 198 14.78 -9.46 1.67
C ILE A 198 14.82 -10.92 1.22
N PRO A 199 15.12 -11.26 -0.05
CA PRO A 199 15.07 -12.66 -0.49
C PRO A 199 16.13 -13.53 0.20
N LYS A 200 17.34 -12.99 0.42
CA LYS A 200 18.42 -13.68 1.14
C LYS A 200 18.07 -13.85 2.61
N ALA A 201 17.60 -12.78 3.26
CA ALA A 201 17.22 -12.79 4.67
C ALA A 201 16.08 -13.76 4.92
N PHE A 202 15.05 -13.76 4.07
CA PHE A 202 13.90 -14.64 4.21
C PHE A 202 14.27 -16.09 3.94
N ASN A 203 15.12 -16.37 2.96
CA ASN A 203 15.62 -17.73 2.75
C ASN A 203 16.43 -18.23 3.96
N ALA A 204 17.27 -17.39 4.55
CA ALA A 204 18.02 -17.75 5.75
C ALA A 204 17.12 -17.92 6.97
N ALA A 205 16.14 -17.03 7.16
CA ALA A 205 15.14 -17.13 8.22
C ALA A 205 14.25 -18.38 8.07
N ALA A 206 13.89 -18.73 6.84
CA ALA A 206 13.15 -19.97 6.56
C ALA A 206 13.94 -21.21 6.95
N ASN A 207 15.27 -21.22 6.73
CA ASN A 207 16.13 -22.32 7.18
C ASN A 207 16.28 -22.38 8.71
N VAL A 208 16.13 -21.25 9.41
CA VAL A 208 16.07 -21.24 10.88
C VAL A 208 14.77 -21.84 11.38
N LEU A 209 13.63 -21.45 10.80
CA LEU A 209 12.29 -21.91 11.21
C LEU A 209 12.00 -23.36 10.79
N ALA A 210 12.48 -23.76 9.62
CA ALA A 210 12.31 -25.09 9.04
C ALA A 210 13.63 -25.57 8.39
N PRO A 211 14.55 -26.17 9.17
CA PRO A 211 15.83 -26.63 8.66
C PRO A 211 15.70 -27.54 7.44
N GLY A 212 16.46 -27.23 6.38
CA GLY A 212 16.45 -27.96 5.11
C GLY A 212 15.45 -27.44 4.07
N ILE A 213 14.56 -26.50 4.44
CA ILE A 213 13.67 -25.84 3.48
C ILE A 213 14.34 -24.59 2.88
N GLY A 214 14.48 -24.58 1.55
CA GLY A 214 14.92 -23.42 0.79
C GLY A 214 13.77 -22.73 0.06
N LEU A 215 13.77 -21.40 0.06
CA LEU A 215 12.82 -20.56 -0.68
C LEU A 215 13.19 -20.41 -2.18
N ARG A 216 13.74 -21.47 -2.79
CA ARG A 216 14.29 -21.42 -4.16
C ARG A 216 13.22 -21.24 -5.23
N ASN A 217 11.98 -21.67 -4.98
CA ASN A 217 10.87 -21.57 -5.94
C ASN A 217 10.11 -20.25 -5.81
N VAL A 218 10.41 -19.45 -4.80
CA VAL A 218 9.82 -18.12 -4.64
C VAL A 218 10.27 -17.22 -5.78
N LEU A 219 9.32 -16.47 -6.33
CA LEU A 219 9.52 -15.51 -7.41
C LEU A 219 9.36 -14.10 -6.82
N PHE A 220 10.36 -13.25 -7.03
CA PHE A 220 10.39 -11.90 -6.45
C PHE A 220 10.23 -10.82 -7.50
N GLY A 221 9.37 -9.85 -7.23
CA GLY A 221 9.25 -8.60 -7.96
C GLY A 221 9.41 -7.41 -7.02
N SER A 222 9.76 -6.24 -7.56
CA SER A 222 9.82 -5.03 -6.74
C SER A 222 9.65 -3.76 -7.56
N VAL A 223 9.15 -2.72 -6.91
CA VAL A 223 9.23 -1.35 -7.42
C VAL A 223 10.56 -0.71 -7.01
N LEU A 224 11.22 -0.05 -7.94
CA LEU A 224 12.36 0.82 -7.70
C LEU A 224 11.86 2.26 -7.77
N LEU A 225 11.18 2.70 -6.70
CA LEU A 225 10.55 4.02 -6.64
C LEU A 225 11.60 5.08 -6.31
N THR A 226 11.85 5.98 -7.26
CA THR A 226 12.77 7.12 -7.13
C THR A 226 12.10 8.29 -6.43
N SER A 227 12.88 9.32 -6.12
CA SER A 227 12.42 10.47 -5.35
C SER A 227 11.27 11.21 -6.02
N TYR A 228 10.18 11.38 -5.27
CA TYR A 228 8.95 12.03 -5.76
C TYR A 228 8.39 13.08 -4.79
N PHE A 229 9.07 13.29 -3.66
CA PHE A 229 8.65 14.26 -2.65
C PHE A 229 9.85 14.96 -2.02
N THR A 230 9.58 16.12 -1.47
CA THR A 230 10.54 16.93 -0.72
C THR A 230 10.02 17.23 0.70
N PHE A 231 10.91 17.67 1.57
CA PHE A 231 10.63 18.14 2.92
C PHE A 231 11.62 19.24 3.29
N GLN A 232 11.26 20.06 4.28
CA GLN A 232 12.04 21.21 4.68
C GLN A 232 13.47 20.81 5.06
N ALA A 233 14.46 21.57 4.60
CA ALA A 233 15.84 21.34 4.99
C ALA A 233 16.00 21.53 6.51
N PRO A 234 16.74 20.63 7.18
CA PRO A 234 17.01 20.78 8.60
C PRO A 234 17.72 22.09 8.93
N SER A 235 17.38 22.69 10.07
CA SER A 235 18.06 23.88 10.56
C SER A 235 19.54 23.61 10.86
N GLY A 236 20.37 24.67 10.82
CA GLY A 236 21.80 24.55 11.14
C GLY A 236 22.07 23.95 12.52
N ASP A 237 21.26 24.31 13.51
CA ASP A 237 21.33 23.76 14.87
C ASP A 237 20.97 22.27 14.92
N TYR A 238 20.01 21.83 14.10
CA TYR A 238 19.65 20.42 13.98
C TYR A 238 20.79 19.62 13.35
N LEU A 239 21.38 20.14 12.27
CA LEU A 239 22.56 19.54 11.62
C LEU A 239 23.75 19.43 12.57
N ALA A 240 23.98 20.42 13.44
CA ALA A 240 25.07 20.39 14.42
C ALA A 240 24.87 19.33 15.52
N ARG A 241 23.62 19.00 15.86
CA ARG A 241 23.28 18.00 16.89
C ARG A 241 23.20 16.58 16.34
N GLN A 242 22.93 16.42 15.05
CA GLN A 242 22.69 15.12 14.42
C GLN A 242 23.91 14.64 13.63
N ARG A 243 24.41 13.45 13.98
CA ARG A 243 25.61 12.85 13.37
C ARG A 243 25.47 12.58 11.87
N VAL A 244 24.30 12.08 11.47
CA VAL A 244 23.95 11.74 10.09
C VAL A 244 22.52 12.24 9.84
N VAL A 245 22.32 12.97 8.74
CA VAL A 245 21.02 13.54 8.38
C VAL A 245 20.71 13.23 6.92
N ALA A 246 19.49 12.77 6.66
CA ALA A 246 18.97 12.62 5.31
C ALA A 246 18.43 13.97 4.82
N THR A 247 18.78 14.35 3.59
CA THR A 247 18.31 15.59 2.95
C THR A 247 17.68 15.26 1.61
N ALA A 248 16.52 15.87 1.30
CA ALA A 248 15.82 15.65 0.04
C ALA A 248 16.69 15.99 -1.19
N GLU A 249 17.58 16.98 -1.07
CA GLU A 249 18.54 17.37 -2.11
C GLU A 249 19.45 16.21 -2.59
N LYS A 250 19.73 15.23 -1.72
CA LYS A 250 20.57 14.07 -2.08
C LYS A 250 19.78 12.92 -2.66
N PHE A 251 18.45 12.98 -2.67
CA PHE A 251 17.61 11.84 -3.07
C PHE A 251 17.77 11.46 -4.54
N ALA A 252 17.93 12.43 -5.44
CA ALA A 252 18.19 12.14 -6.85
C ALA A 252 19.53 11.38 -7.03
N LEU A 253 20.61 11.85 -6.38
CA LEU A 253 21.92 11.20 -6.41
C LEU A 253 21.89 9.80 -5.77
N ASN A 254 21.21 9.65 -4.63
CA ASN A 254 21.03 8.35 -3.97
C ASN A 254 20.25 7.37 -4.86
N SER A 255 19.20 7.86 -5.53
CA SER A 255 18.44 7.04 -6.48
C SER A 255 19.33 6.56 -7.62
N GLN A 256 20.12 7.45 -8.21
CA GLN A 256 21.05 7.09 -9.29
C GLN A 256 22.05 6.02 -8.86
N ALA A 257 22.70 6.21 -7.69
CA ALA A 257 23.65 5.25 -7.15
C ALA A 257 23.00 3.89 -6.86
N ALA A 258 21.79 3.89 -6.29
CA ALA A 258 21.03 2.66 -6.08
C ALA A 258 20.72 1.96 -7.40
N MET A 259 20.28 2.70 -8.43
CA MET A 259 19.97 2.13 -9.74
C MET A 259 21.20 1.48 -10.40
N MET A 260 22.40 2.06 -10.25
CA MET A 260 23.64 1.42 -10.71
C MET A 260 23.86 0.07 -10.02
N PHE A 261 23.66 0.00 -8.70
CA PHE A 261 23.76 -1.26 -7.95
C PHE A 261 22.74 -2.31 -8.43
N TYR A 262 21.46 -1.96 -8.61
CA TYR A 262 20.45 -2.89 -9.13
C TYR A 262 20.80 -3.39 -10.55
N ASN A 263 21.40 -2.52 -11.38
CA ASN A 263 21.83 -2.89 -12.71
C ASN A 263 23.16 -3.68 -12.75
N GLU A 264 24.06 -3.55 -11.79
CA GLU A 264 25.37 -4.21 -11.84
C GLU A 264 25.45 -5.48 -10.98
N ASP A 265 24.68 -5.57 -9.89
CA ASP A 265 24.76 -6.69 -8.95
C ASP A 265 24.11 -7.96 -9.51
N LYS A 266 24.94 -8.97 -9.77
CA LYS A 266 24.50 -10.27 -10.31
C LYS A 266 23.58 -11.02 -9.35
N THR A 267 23.68 -10.81 -8.04
CA THR A 267 22.82 -11.51 -7.10
C THR A 267 21.41 -10.95 -7.16
N VAL A 268 21.28 -9.62 -7.16
CA VAL A 268 20.01 -8.93 -7.28
C VAL A 268 19.31 -9.30 -8.58
N LYS A 269 20.03 -9.27 -9.71
CA LYS A 269 19.51 -9.69 -11.02
C LYS A 269 19.03 -11.14 -11.08
N LYS A 270 19.68 -12.06 -10.35
CA LYS A 270 19.25 -13.47 -10.28
C LYS A 270 18.08 -13.72 -9.32
N THR A 271 17.81 -12.77 -8.44
CA THR A 271 16.84 -12.93 -7.37
C THR A 271 15.48 -12.34 -7.76
N TYR A 272 15.48 -11.13 -8.32
CA TYR A 272 14.27 -10.43 -8.76
C TYR A 272 14.01 -10.68 -10.25
N GLN A 273 12.78 -11.02 -10.61
CA GLN A 273 12.38 -11.28 -12.00
C GLN A 273 11.87 -10.02 -12.69
N LYS A 274 11.15 -9.15 -11.99
CA LYS A 274 10.66 -7.88 -12.53
C LYS A 274 10.97 -6.72 -11.59
N PHE A 275 11.60 -5.69 -12.14
CA PHE A 275 11.72 -4.37 -11.50
C PHE A 275 10.86 -3.36 -12.25
N TYR A 276 10.11 -2.55 -11.49
CA TYR A 276 9.30 -1.47 -12.03
C TYR A 276 9.93 -0.15 -11.59
N MET A 277 10.56 0.56 -12.52
CA MET A 277 11.19 1.84 -12.28
C MET A 277 10.15 2.94 -12.37
N LEU A 278 9.83 3.54 -11.23
CA LEU A 278 8.82 4.58 -11.10
C LEU A 278 9.45 5.85 -10.54
N GLY A 279 8.99 6.99 -11.03
CA GLY A 279 9.41 8.31 -10.59
C GLY A 279 8.46 9.38 -11.12
N THR A 280 8.64 10.60 -10.64
CA THR A 280 7.89 11.78 -11.09
C THR A 280 8.83 12.73 -11.84
N PRO A 281 8.31 13.56 -12.76
CA PRO A 281 9.14 14.52 -13.49
C PRO A 281 9.69 15.63 -12.57
N THR A 282 9.00 15.93 -11.48
CA THR A 282 9.42 16.94 -10.48
C THR A 282 9.29 16.40 -9.05
N MET A 283 9.91 17.09 -8.10
CA MET A 283 9.84 16.78 -6.65
C MET A 283 9.03 17.85 -5.88
N ASP A 284 8.07 18.48 -6.55
CA ASP A 284 7.34 19.63 -6.01
C ASP A 284 6.30 19.25 -4.95
N PHE A 285 6.03 17.95 -4.79
CA PHE A 285 5.16 17.44 -3.74
C PHE A 285 5.87 17.56 -2.39
N SER A 286 5.51 18.58 -1.61
CA SER A 286 5.98 18.72 -0.23
C SER A 286 5.13 17.85 0.71
N THR A 287 5.82 17.15 1.60
CA THR A 287 5.18 16.41 2.68
C THR A 287 5.17 17.16 4.02
N ASP A 288 5.61 18.41 4.02
CA ASP A 288 5.63 19.23 5.22
C ASP A 288 4.19 19.56 5.66
N ILE A 289 3.91 19.32 6.94
CA ILE A 289 2.75 19.85 7.64
C ILE A 289 3.29 21.03 8.44
N ASP A 290 2.72 22.24 8.28
CA ASP A 290 3.10 23.51 8.94
C ASP A 290 3.84 23.33 10.28
N SER A 291 5.14 23.06 10.21
CA SER A 291 5.98 22.80 11.36
C SER A 291 7.38 23.26 11.05
N SER A 292 8.02 23.89 12.03
CA SER A 292 9.33 24.54 11.88
C SER A 292 10.50 23.55 11.89
N GLU A 293 10.24 22.24 12.03
CA GLU A 293 11.27 21.20 12.12
C GLU A 293 10.98 20.07 11.12
N PRO A 294 12.00 19.55 10.41
CA PRO A 294 11.80 18.46 9.48
C PRO A 294 11.35 17.18 10.19
N LEU A 295 10.26 16.59 9.70
CA LEU A 295 9.71 15.34 10.17
C LEU A 295 10.56 14.16 9.66
N THR A 296 11.72 13.91 10.27
CA THR A 296 12.61 12.79 9.90
C THR A 296 12.27 11.46 10.58
N GLY A 297 11.01 11.22 10.95
CA GLY A 297 10.57 10.03 11.70
C GLY A 297 9.37 10.28 12.61
N GLY A 298 8.87 9.21 13.23
CA GLY A 298 7.93 9.21 14.34
C GLY A 298 6.46 9.49 13.98
N GLY A 299 5.65 9.67 15.02
CA GLY A 299 4.18 9.67 14.91
C GLY A 299 3.58 10.78 14.08
N LYS A 300 4.30 11.88 13.89
CA LYS A 300 3.87 13.03 13.06
C LYS A 300 4.18 12.83 11.58
N GLN A 301 4.99 11.83 11.22
CA GLN A 301 5.25 11.48 9.82
C GLN A 301 4.06 10.68 9.27
N GLU A 302 2.99 11.38 8.92
CA GLU A 302 1.76 10.84 8.31
C GLU A 302 1.47 11.65 7.03
N ASN A 303 2.17 11.29 5.96
CA ASN A 303 2.27 12.11 4.76
C ASN A 303 1.04 11.89 3.86
N ASN A 304 0.51 12.93 3.23
CA ASN A 304 -0.57 12.78 2.24
C ASN A 304 -0.16 11.80 1.13
N SER A 305 -1.09 11.00 0.62
CA SER A 305 -0.82 10.04 -0.47
C SER A 305 -0.54 10.74 -1.80
N HIS A 306 0.24 10.08 -2.65
CA HIS A 306 0.65 10.59 -3.96
C HIS A 306 0.28 9.60 -5.08
N TYR A 307 -0.13 10.08 -6.26
CA TYR A 307 -0.58 9.22 -7.37
C TYR A 307 0.43 8.15 -7.80
N ILE A 308 1.73 8.40 -7.61
CA ILE A 308 2.81 7.44 -7.92
C ILE A 308 2.73 6.16 -7.04
N GLU A 309 2.11 6.24 -5.87
CA GLU A 309 1.88 5.09 -4.99
C GLU A 309 0.80 4.17 -5.56
N LEU A 310 -0.17 4.73 -6.28
CA LEU A 310 -1.14 3.96 -7.05
C LEU A 310 -0.46 3.25 -8.23
N PHE A 311 0.47 3.91 -8.93
CA PHE A 311 1.32 3.23 -9.94
C PHE A 311 2.14 2.08 -9.32
N ALA A 312 2.67 2.25 -8.11
CA ALA A 312 3.39 1.18 -7.41
C ALA A 312 2.47 0.00 -7.03
N ALA A 313 1.23 0.28 -6.63
CA ALA A 313 0.23 -0.77 -6.40
C ALA A 313 -0.13 -1.52 -7.71
N PHE A 314 -0.23 -0.82 -8.83
CA PHE A 314 -0.46 -1.44 -10.14
C PHE A 314 0.75 -2.20 -10.69
N ALA A 315 1.98 -1.78 -10.35
CA ALA A 315 3.17 -2.58 -10.62
C ALA A 315 3.12 -3.94 -9.88
N ALA A 316 2.64 -3.94 -8.63
CA ALA A 316 2.41 -5.18 -7.90
C ALA A 316 1.31 -6.03 -8.57
N TYR A 317 0.22 -5.39 -8.99
CA TYR A 317 -0.87 -6.04 -9.72
C TYR A 317 -0.38 -6.74 -11.00
N ASP A 318 0.37 -6.06 -11.85
CA ASP A 318 0.96 -6.63 -13.08
C ASP A 318 1.87 -7.82 -12.78
N PHE A 319 2.73 -7.71 -11.76
CA PHE A 319 3.58 -8.81 -11.33
C PHE A 319 2.78 -10.04 -10.88
N PHE A 320 1.72 -9.83 -10.10
CA PHE A 320 0.88 -10.93 -9.63
C PHE A 320 0.07 -11.58 -10.75
N HIS A 321 -0.27 -10.85 -11.82
CA HIS A 321 -0.96 -11.38 -13.00
C HIS A 321 -0.02 -12.02 -14.04
N SER A 322 1.30 -11.82 -13.89
CA SER A 322 2.29 -12.53 -14.71
C SER A 322 2.25 -14.03 -14.45
N SER A 323 2.37 -14.87 -15.48
CA SER A 323 2.34 -16.33 -15.26
C SER A 323 3.58 -16.82 -14.53
N VAL A 324 3.47 -17.94 -13.81
CA VAL A 324 4.64 -18.58 -13.16
C VAL A 324 5.68 -18.96 -14.20
N ASP A 325 5.26 -19.41 -15.38
CA ASP A 325 6.15 -19.78 -16.48
C ASP A 325 6.92 -18.57 -17.04
N GLU A 326 6.26 -17.42 -17.18
CA GLU A 326 6.91 -16.17 -17.61
C GLU A 326 8.00 -15.77 -16.62
N LEU A 327 7.65 -15.68 -15.33
CA LEU A 327 8.58 -15.28 -14.28
C LEU A 327 9.74 -16.29 -14.13
N THR A 328 9.46 -17.59 -14.24
CA THR A 328 10.49 -18.64 -14.19
C THR A 328 11.42 -18.56 -15.39
N SER A 329 10.88 -18.26 -16.57
CA SER A 329 11.68 -18.06 -17.79
C SER A 329 12.61 -16.85 -17.66
N ILE A 330 12.14 -15.75 -17.05
CA ILE A 330 12.98 -14.59 -16.75
C ILE A 330 14.10 -14.97 -15.76
N LYS A 331 13.75 -15.66 -14.67
CA LYS A 331 14.71 -16.12 -13.65
C LYS A 331 15.84 -16.97 -14.22
N ASN A 332 15.53 -17.77 -15.25
CA ASN A 332 16.48 -18.67 -15.92
C ASN A 332 17.17 -18.04 -17.14
N SER A 333 16.85 -16.80 -17.52
CA SER A 333 17.51 -16.10 -18.63
C SER A 333 18.93 -15.68 -18.26
N ALA A 334 19.74 -15.31 -19.25
CA ALA A 334 21.10 -14.83 -19.01
C ALA A 334 21.12 -13.53 -18.19
N GLU A 335 20.14 -12.66 -18.40
CA GLU A 335 19.94 -11.38 -17.72
C GLU A 335 19.35 -11.56 -16.31
N GLY A 336 18.48 -12.57 -16.12
CA GLY A 336 17.84 -12.93 -14.84
C GLY A 336 16.69 -12.02 -14.40
N VAL A 337 16.59 -10.81 -14.95
CA VAL A 337 15.62 -9.77 -14.57
C VAL A 337 15.14 -8.95 -15.78
N LYS A 338 13.91 -8.47 -15.73
CA LYS A 338 13.36 -7.47 -16.65
C LYS A 338 13.04 -6.16 -15.93
N TYR A 339 13.34 -5.04 -16.59
CA TYR A 339 13.03 -3.70 -16.11
C TYR A 339 11.85 -3.14 -16.91
N PHE A 340 10.86 -2.65 -16.19
CA PHE A 340 9.67 -2.00 -16.72
C PHE A 340 9.68 -0.53 -16.30
N TYR A 341 9.21 0.32 -17.20
CA TYR A 341 8.93 1.73 -16.95
C TYR A 341 7.71 2.10 -17.77
N ARG A 342 7.02 3.17 -17.37
CA ARG A 342 5.93 3.73 -18.14
C ARG A 342 6.01 5.24 -18.14
N THR A 343 5.72 5.84 -19.29
CA THR A 343 5.59 7.28 -19.45
C THR A 343 4.11 7.62 -19.52
N VAL A 344 3.71 8.70 -18.88
CA VAL A 344 2.37 9.28 -18.99
C VAL A 344 2.37 10.39 -20.03
N SER A 345 1.19 10.95 -20.31
CA SER A 345 1.04 12.10 -21.20
C SER A 345 1.95 13.28 -20.81
N ALA A 346 2.41 14.04 -21.81
CA ALA A 346 3.35 15.13 -21.60
C ALA A 346 2.76 16.31 -20.79
N ASP A 347 1.44 16.48 -20.79
CA ASP A 347 0.75 17.49 -19.98
C ASP A 347 0.50 17.04 -18.53
N GLY A 348 0.86 15.80 -18.20
CA GLY A 348 0.73 15.20 -16.88
C GLY A 348 -0.68 14.68 -16.58
N THR A 349 -1.55 14.57 -17.59
CA THR A 349 -2.87 13.94 -17.45
C THR A 349 -2.71 12.44 -17.24
N LEU A 350 -3.41 11.92 -16.24
CA LEU A 350 -3.47 10.50 -15.93
C LEU A 350 -4.85 9.93 -16.30
N ASP A 351 -4.85 8.95 -17.18
CA ASP A 351 -6.04 8.19 -17.58
C ASP A 351 -6.01 6.76 -17.01
N PHE A 352 -7.15 6.05 -17.02
CA PHE A 352 -7.20 4.67 -16.52
C PHE A 352 -6.20 3.77 -17.25
N GLY A 353 -6.06 3.97 -18.56
CA GLY A 353 -5.15 3.25 -19.42
C GLY A 353 -3.70 3.37 -18.98
N ASP A 354 -3.29 4.44 -18.29
CA ASP A 354 -1.91 4.61 -17.82
C ASP A 354 -1.52 3.63 -16.73
N PHE A 355 -2.47 3.07 -15.98
CA PHE A 355 -2.18 2.20 -14.84
C PHE A 355 -2.14 0.71 -15.21
N VAL A 356 -2.85 0.34 -16.26
CA VAL A 356 -3.08 -1.06 -16.64
C VAL A 356 -2.91 -1.28 -18.15
N ASP A 357 -2.99 -2.52 -18.60
CA ASP A 357 -3.10 -2.81 -20.03
C ASP A 357 -4.51 -2.52 -20.57
N ALA A 358 -4.63 -2.47 -21.90
CA ALA A 358 -5.90 -2.18 -22.58
C ALA A 358 -7.00 -3.22 -22.27
N SER A 359 -6.64 -4.46 -21.89
CA SER A 359 -7.62 -5.50 -21.58
C SER A 359 -8.24 -5.33 -20.18
N THR A 360 -7.51 -4.66 -19.29
CA THR A 360 -7.88 -4.45 -17.88
C THR A 360 -8.45 -3.05 -17.63
N GLU A 361 -8.25 -2.10 -18.56
CA GLU A 361 -8.64 -0.70 -18.41
C GLU A 361 -10.11 -0.50 -18.03
N ALA A 362 -11.03 -1.16 -18.74
CA ALA A 362 -12.46 -1.05 -18.47
C ALA A 362 -12.85 -1.62 -17.11
N GLU A 363 -12.15 -2.68 -16.66
CA GLU A 363 -12.35 -3.24 -15.32
C GLU A 363 -11.87 -2.26 -14.25
N PHE A 364 -10.72 -1.62 -14.46
CA PHE A 364 -10.22 -0.60 -13.53
C PHE A 364 -11.17 0.61 -13.46
N ALA A 365 -11.62 1.12 -14.61
CA ALA A 365 -12.59 2.22 -14.67
C ALA A 365 -13.88 1.86 -13.93
N LYS A 366 -14.43 0.66 -14.15
CA LYS A 366 -15.60 0.13 -13.44
C LYS A 366 -15.35 0.11 -11.93
N ARG A 367 -14.35 -0.64 -11.47
CA ARG A 367 -14.09 -0.90 -10.05
C ARG A 367 -13.83 0.40 -9.28
N PHE A 368 -12.96 1.25 -9.82
CA PHE A 368 -12.59 2.50 -9.16
C PHE A 368 -13.73 3.51 -9.14
N GLY A 369 -14.48 3.63 -10.23
CA GLY A 369 -15.64 4.51 -10.28
C GLY A 369 -16.78 4.04 -9.38
N MET A 370 -17.08 2.74 -9.35
CA MET A 370 -18.12 2.21 -8.46
C MET A 370 -17.73 2.41 -6.99
N GLN A 371 -16.46 2.19 -6.62
CA GLN A 371 -15.95 2.47 -5.26
C GLN A 371 -16.10 3.96 -4.91
N THR A 372 -15.86 4.84 -5.89
CA THR A 372 -16.03 6.29 -5.74
C THR A 372 -17.50 6.67 -5.50
N VAL A 373 -18.44 6.09 -6.24
CA VAL A 373 -19.88 6.32 -6.01
C VAL A 373 -20.33 5.74 -4.68
N MET A 374 -19.86 4.54 -4.35
CA MET A 374 -20.14 3.87 -3.08
C MET A 374 -19.74 4.74 -1.88
N SER A 375 -18.62 5.45 -1.95
CA SER A 375 -18.23 6.40 -0.89
C SER A 375 -19.26 7.50 -0.63
N HIS A 376 -19.98 7.97 -1.66
CA HIS A 376 -21.04 8.96 -1.47
C HIS A 376 -22.26 8.34 -0.77
N LEU A 377 -22.67 7.15 -1.21
CA LEU A 377 -23.81 6.42 -0.64
C LEU A 377 -23.59 6.05 0.83
N VAL A 378 -22.36 5.67 1.18
CA VAL A 378 -22.02 5.33 2.56
C VAL A 378 -21.87 6.60 3.40
N THR A 379 -20.99 7.53 2.99
CA THR A 379 -20.66 8.68 3.84
C THR A 379 -21.78 9.71 3.96
N LEU A 380 -22.59 9.93 2.92
CA LEU A 380 -23.65 10.96 2.93
C LEU A 380 -25.04 10.40 3.25
N ASP A 381 -25.35 9.19 2.80
CA ASP A 381 -26.70 8.62 2.92
C ASP A 381 -26.80 7.51 3.99
N ASP A 382 -25.68 7.11 4.59
CA ASP A 382 -25.59 6.09 5.65
C ASP A 382 -26.37 4.81 5.31
N PHE A 383 -26.17 4.30 4.09
CA PHE A 383 -26.96 3.18 3.60
C PHE A 383 -26.83 1.93 4.48
N PHE A 384 -25.64 1.65 5.02
CA PHE A 384 -25.42 0.52 5.93
C PHE A 384 -26.13 0.72 7.26
N GLY A 385 -26.05 1.91 7.89
CA GLY A 385 -26.77 2.20 9.13
C GLY A 385 -28.28 2.15 8.96
N ALA A 386 -28.81 2.65 7.84
CA ALA A 386 -30.24 2.57 7.54
C ALA A 386 -30.72 1.14 7.26
N ALA A 387 -29.92 0.28 6.63
CA ALA A 387 -30.23 -1.14 6.46
C ALA A 387 -30.19 -1.89 7.79
N GLN A 388 -29.14 -1.67 8.60
CA GLN A 388 -28.95 -2.33 9.89
C GLN A 388 -29.98 -1.92 10.94
N SER A 389 -30.43 -0.66 10.94
CA SER A 389 -31.48 -0.19 11.86
C SER A 389 -32.90 -0.65 11.51
N GLY A 390 -33.09 -1.33 10.37
CA GLY A 390 -34.41 -1.68 9.84
C GLY A 390 -35.19 -0.50 9.26
N SER A 391 -34.57 0.68 9.14
CA SER A 391 -35.21 1.88 8.58
C SER A 391 -35.67 1.71 7.13
N MET A 392 -35.06 0.75 6.41
CA MET A 392 -35.39 0.43 5.02
C MET A 392 -36.46 -0.65 4.84
N LEU A 393 -37.04 -1.20 5.91
CA LEU A 393 -38.12 -2.19 5.82
C LEU A 393 -39.33 -1.68 5.03
N ARG A 394 -39.67 -0.39 5.19
CA ARG A 394 -40.74 0.30 4.45
C ARG A 394 -40.50 0.34 2.93
N ASP A 395 -39.26 0.11 2.52
CA ASP A 395 -38.83 0.11 1.13
C ASP A 395 -38.65 -1.32 0.59
N ASN A 396 -39.13 -2.35 1.31
CA ASN A 396 -38.94 -3.76 1.00
C ASN A 396 -37.45 -4.18 0.93
N ILE A 397 -36.62 -3.52 1.74
CA ILE A 397 -35.23 -3.90 1.94
C ILE A 397 -35.12 -4.41 3.38
N SER A 398 -34.93 -5.72 3.52
CA SER A 398 -34.91 -6.44 4.80
C SER A 398 -33.81 -7.49 4.83
N GLY A 399 -33.48 -8.01 6.01
CA GLY A 399 -32.57 -9.15 6.18
C GLY A 399 -31.14 -8.76 6.58
N TYR A 400 -30.91 -7.47 6.86
CA TYR A 400 -29.62 -6.90 7.24
C TYR A 400 -29.62 -6.34 8.67
N GLU A 401 -30.70 -6.51 9.43
CA GLU A 401 -30.93 -5.87 10.73
C GLU A 401 -30.00 -6.40 11.84
N ASP A 402 -29.42 -7.57 11.62
CA ASP A 402 -28.47 -8.27 12.50
C ASP A 402 -27.02 -8.14 12.02
N ILE A 403 -26.72 -7.23 11.07
CA ILE A 403 -25.35 -6.81 10.81
C ILE A 403 -24.76 -6.23 12.11
N ASP A 404 -23.54 -6.64 12.47
CA ASP A 404 -22.85 -6.13 13.65
C ASP A 404 -22.58 -4.63 13.46
N VAL A 405 -22.91 -3.82 14.47
CA VAL A 405 -22.73 -2.36 14.43
C VAL A 405 -21.28 -1.99 14.12
N ARG A 406 -20.30 -2.77 14.60
CA ARG A 406 -18.87 -2.56 14.32
C ARG A 406 -18.53 -2.74 12.83
N GLU A 407 -19.29 -3.55 12.10
CA GLU A 407 -19.14 -3.69 10.64
C GLU A 407 -19.67 -2.46 9.90
N VAL A 408 -20.79 -1.90 10.36
CA VAL A 408 -21.36 -0.64 9.83
C VAL A 408 -20.41 0.52 10.08
N GLU A 409 -19.89 0.65 11.30
CA GLU A 409 -18.90 1.67 11.67
C GLU A 409 -17.62 1.53 10.84
N ALA A 410 -17.16 0.30 10.60
CA ALA A 410 -16.00 0.05 9.74
C ALA A 410 -16.26 0.45 8.29
N MET A 411 -17.45 0.17 7.74
CA MET A 411 -17.81 0.62 6.38
C MET A 411 -17.81 2.15 6.28
N GLN A 412 -18.41 2.83 7.26
CA GLN A 412 -18.42 4.29 7.31
C GLN A 412 -16.99 4.85 7.38
N LYS A 413 -16.18 4.32 8.30
CA LYS A 413 -14.78 4.74 8.49
C LYS A 413 -13.93 4.48 7.26
N TYR A 414 -14.07 3.32 6.61
CA TYR A 414 -13.31 2.99 5.42
C TYR A 414 -13.55 4.02 4.30
N TYR A 415 -14.82 4.32 3.99
CA TYR A 415 -15.13 5.25 2.91
C TYR A 415 -14.74 6.70 3.25
N GLN A 416 -14.70 7.03 4.53
CA GLN A 416 -14.12 8.28 5.02
C GLN A 416 -12.61 8.36 4.77
N MET A 417 -11.87 7.27 5.02
CA MET A 417 -10.43 7.19 4.72
C MET A 417 -10.17 7.17 3.22
N PHE A 418 -11.02 6.50 2.44
CA PHE A 418 -10.87 6.36 1.00
C PHE A 418 -11.14 7.65 0.22
N ASN A 419 -12.22 8.38 0.50
CA ASN A 419 -12.60 9.55 -0.32
C ASN A 419 -12.68 10.84 0.47
N PHE A 420 -13.62 10.94 1.41
CA PHE A 420 -13.79 12.13 2.23
C PHE A 420 -14.54 11.84 3.52
N ARG A 421 -14.31 12.67 4.54
CA ARG A 421 -15.20 12.76 5.71
C ARG A 421 -15.76 14.16 5.86
N VAL A 422 -16.85 14.28 6.60
CA VAL A 422 -17.51 15.55 6.90
C VAL A 422 -17.33 15.84 8.39
N ASP A 423 -16.54 16.87 8.70
CA ASP A 423 -16.29 17.33 10.06
C ASP A 423 -16.92 18.72 10.22
N ASN A 424 -17.96 18.84 11.05
CA ASN A 424 -18.69 20.10 11.26
C ASN A 424 -19.16 20.75 9.95
N GLY A 425 -19.65 19.95 9.00
CA GLY A 425 -20.12 20.39 7.68
C GLY A 425 -19.01 20.70 6.67
N GLN A 426 -17.73 20.61 7.06
CA GLN A 426 -16.57 20.81 6.19
C GLN A 426 -16.03 19.47 5.69
N VAL A 427 -15.63 19.44 4.42
CA VAL A 427 -15.05 18.26 3.80
C VAL A 427 -13.57 18.15 4.16
N ARG A 428 -13.15 16.97 4.58
CA ARG A 428 -11.74 16.61 4.75
C ARG A 428 -11.35 15.54 3.75
N ASP A 429 -10.16 15.71 3.17
CA ASP A 429 -9.68 14.87 2.09
C ASP A 429 -9.21 13.50 2.58
N GLY A 430 -9.83 12.45 2.05
CA GLY A 430 -9.32 11.08 2.10
C GLY A 430 -8.36 10.79 0.95
N TRP A 431 -7.94 9.52 0.85
CA TRP A 431 -6.93 9.05 -0.09
C TRP A 431 -7.16 9.47 -1.54
N LEU A 432 -8.38 9.28 -2.08
CA LEU A 432 -8.74 9.60 -3.47
C LEU A 432 -8.55 11.10 -3.78
N ARG A 433 -8.95 11.96 -2.84
CA ARG A 433 -8.79 13.42 -2.97
C ARG A 433 -7.33 13.82 -2.89
N GLN A 434 -6.54 13.17 -2.03
CA GLN A 434 -5.10 13.39 -1.95
C GLN A 434 -4.39 12.98 -3.25
N LEU A 435 -4.79 11.87 -3.89
CA LEU A 435 -4.29 11.50 -5.21
C LEU A 435 -4.58 12.58 -6.25
N TYR A 436 -5.82 13.07 -6.30
CA TYR A 436 -6.21 14.16 -7.20
C TYR A 436 -5.37 15.42 -6.99
N VAL A 437 -5.18 15.86 -5.74
CA VAL A 437 -4.35 17.02 -5.42
C VAL A 437 -2.90 16.79 -5.86
N SER A 438 -2.38 15.57 -5.70
CA SER A 438 -1.00 15.23 -6.04
C SER A 438 -0.69 15.25 -7.55
N THR A 439 -1.70 15.18 -8.43
CA THR A 439 -1.49 15.38 -9.88
C THR A 439 -1.39 16.86 -10.27
N GLY A 440 -1.56 17.77 -9.30
CA GLY A 440 -1.73 19.21 -9.52
C GLY A 440 -3.20 19.61 -9.69
N GLY A 441 -4.15 18.69 -9.49
CA GLY A 441 -5.58 18.93 -9.63
C GLY A 441 -6.00 19.29 -11.06
N GLY A 442 -7.06 20.10 -11.19
CA GLY A 442 -7.65 20.44 -12.48
C GLY A 442 -8.09 19.21 -13.26
N ASP A 443 -7.86 19.20 -14.56
CA ASP A 443 -8.27 18.12 -15.47
C ASP A 443 -7.19 17.03 -15.63
N LYS A 444 -6.24 16.89 -14.68
CA LYS A 444 -5.10 15.96 -14.81
C LYS A 444 -5.31 14.57 -14.23
N PHE A 445 -6.49 14.28 -13.69
CA PHE A 445 -6.80 12.98 -13.06
C PHE A 445 -7.91 12.25 -13.82
N MET A 446 -8.01 10.93 -13.73
CA MET A 446 -8.93 10.12 -14.55
C MET A 446 -10.44 10.40 -14.34
N PHE A 447 -10.80 11.01 -13.21
CA PHE A 447 -12.17 11.47 -12.92
C PHE A 447 -12.33 12.96 -13.17
N ARG A 448 -13.56 13.41 -13.37
CA ARG A 448 -13.86 14.84 -13.59
C ARG A 448 -13.48 15.69 -12.37
N PRO A 449 -12.88 16.90 -12.56
CA PRO A 449 -12.47 17.78 -11.47
C PRO A 449 -13.61 18.17 -10.52
N GLU A 450 -14.84 18.25 -11.03
CA GLU A 450 -16.02 18.64 -10.24
C GLU A 450 -16.30 17.67 -9.09
N MET A 451 -15.85 16.42 -9.17
CA MET A 451 -15.90 15.44 -8.07
C MET A 451 -15.13 15.91 -6.82
N PHE A 452 -14.08 16.73 -7.02
CA PHE A 452 -13.09 17.08 -6.00
C PHE A 452 -13.21 18.53 -5.53
N GLY A 453 -14.01 19.36 -6.23
CA GLY A 453 -14.16 20.78 -5.91
C GLY A 453 -15.02 21.09 -4.67
N ALA A 454 -15.81 20.13 -4.18
CA ALA A 454 -16.68 20.34 -3.03
C ALA A 454 -15.88 20.46 -1.72
N THR A 455 -16.13 21.55 -0.98
CA THR A 455 -15.50 21.87 0.31
C THR A 455 -16.47 21.75 1.49
N THR A 456 -17.78 21.69 1.22
CA THR A 456 -18.83 21.53 2.23
C THR A 456 -19.73 20.32 1.93
N GLU A 457 -20.37 19.79 2.97
CA GLU A 457 -21.36 18.70 2.82
C GLU A 457 -22.50 19.09 1.87
N ARG A 458 -22.93 20.35 1.92
CA ARG A 458 -24.00 20.87 1.05
C ARG A 458 -23.61 20.80 -0.43
N GLU A 459 -22.35 21.08 -0.75
CA GLU A 459 -21.84 20.98 -2.13
C GLU A 459 -21.75 19.52 -2.57
N LEU A 460 -21.24 18.64 -1.69
CA LEU A 460 -21.19 17.20 -1.94
C LEU A 460 -22.57 16.61 -2.24
N ARG A 461 -23.60 16.95 -1.45
CA ARG A 461 -24.96 16.45 -1.65
C ARG A 461 -25.61 16.94 -2.96
N LYS A 462 -25.13 18.05 -3.52
CA LYS A 462 -25.59 18.57 -4.82
C LYS A 462 -24.84 17.94 -6.00
N PHE A 463 -23.73 17.26 -5.73
CA PHE A 463 -22.90 16.70 -6.77
C PHE A 463 -23.64 15.57 -7.51
N SER A 464 -23.73 15.69 -8.83
CA SER A 464 -24.46 14.76 -9.69
C SER A 464 -23.55 13.61 -10.13
N TYR A 465 -23.28 12.68 -9.22
CA TYR A 465 -22.40 11.53 -9.51
C TYR A 465 -22.91 10.65 -10.65
N ASN A 466 -24.22 10.67 -10.92
CA ASN A 466 -24.86 9.88 -11.97
C ASN A 466 -24.37 10.18 -13.39
N ASN A 467 -23.89 11.39 -13.68
CA ASN A 467 -23.45 11.78 -15.02
C ASN A 467 -22.22 12.71 -15.06
N ARG A 468 -21.58 12.95 -13.92
CA ARG A 468 -20.36 13.80 -13.82
C ARG A 468 -19.16 13.07 -13.20
N LEU A 469 -19.15 11.74 -13.21
CA LEU A 469 -18.04 10.95 -12.67
C LEU A 469 -16.86 10.86 -13.66
N TYR A 470 -17.12 10.29 -14.83
CA TYR A 470 -16.08 9.97 -15.83
C TYR A 470 -15.88 11.08 -16.87
N LYS A 471 -14.68 11.08 -17.44
CA LYS A 471 -14.32 11.83 -18.65
C LYS A 471 -14.69 11.06 -19.92
N THR A 472 -14.25 11.57 -21.07
CA THR A 472 -14.46 11.07 -22.44
C THR A 472 -14.71 9.57 -22.56
N ASP A 473 -13.72 8.71 -22.32
CA ASP A 473 -13.78 7.29 -22.72
C ASP A 473 -14.86 6.48 -21.98
N TYR A 474 -15.24 6.94 -20.79
CA TYR A 474 -16.25 6.32 -19.94
C TYR A 474 -17.45 7.26 -19.68
N GLU A 475 -17.61 8.36 -20.42
CA GLU A 475 -18.71 9.33 -20.21
C GLU A 475 -20.10 8.69 -20.39
N LYS A 476 -20.17 7.70 -21.30
CA LYS A 476 -21.37 6.89 -21.54
C LYS A 476 -21.77 6.02 -20.33
N ASN A 477 -20.82 5.73 -19.43
CA ASN A 477 -21.08 5.04 -18.18
C ASN A 477 -21.65 6.07 -17.20
N SER A 478 -22.94 6.35 -17.40
CA SER A 478 -23.73 7.29 -16.64
C SER A 478 -25.19 6.86 -16.65
N PHE A 479 -26.00 7.40 -15.75
CA PHE A 479 -27.42 7.12 -15.70
C PHE A 479 -28.26 8.38 -15.52
N LYS A 480 -29.51 8.29 -16.01
CA LYS A 480 -30.50 9.37 -15.88
C LYS A 480 -31.28 9.22 -14.59
N THR A 481 -31.64 10.35 -13.99
CA THR A 481 -32.61 10.42 -12.91
C THR A 481 -33.98 10.85 -13.47
N GLY A 482 -35.07 10.47 -12.80
CA GLY A 482 -36.41 10.96 -13.15
C GLY A 482 -36.55 12.46 -12.94
N LEU A 483 -37.62 13.07 -13.48
CA LEU A 483 -37.84 14.54 -13.44
C LEU A 483 -37.79 15.17 -12.03
N PHE A 484 -38.18 14.39 -11.01
CA PHE A 484 -38.09 14.75 -9.58
C PHE A 484 -37.21 13.78 -8.77
N GLY A 485 -36.45 12.91 -9.45
CA GLY A 485 -35.63 11.87 -8.83
C GLY A 485 -34.21 12.36 -8.52
N SER A 486 -33.64 11.85 -7.43
CA SER A 486 -32.22 12.01 -7.11
C SER A 486 -31.40 10.80 -7.60
N PRO A 487 -30.07 10.95 -7.74
CA PRO A 487 -29.19 9.81 -7.98
C PRO A 487 -29.35 8.68 -6.97
N PHE A 488 -29.60 9.02 -5.69
CA PHE A 488 -29.87 8.06 -4.62
C PHE A 488 -31.16 7.26 -4.85
N ASN A 489 -32.23 7.91 -5.33
CA ASN A 489 -33.48 7.22 -5.64
C ASN A 489 -33.29 6.20 -6.77
N SER A 490 -32.57 6.56 -7.84
CA SER A 490 -32.24 5.62 -8.92
C SER A 490 -31.39 4.44 -8.42
N PHE A 491 -30.41 4.70 -7.54
CA PHE A 491 -29.64 3.64 -6.86
C PHE A 491 -30.54 2.67 -6.10
N LYS A 492 -31.43 3.19 -5.27
CA LYS A 492 -32.34 2.39 -4.44
C LYS A 492 -33.24 1.49 -5.28
N GLU A 493 -33.76 1.98 -6.40
CA GLU A 493 -34.58 1.17 -7.31
C GLU A 493 -33.78 0.06 -8.00
N ALA A 494 -32.55 0.34 -8.46
CA ALA A 494 -31.67 -0.69 -9.00
C ALA A 494 -31.29 -1.74 -7.94
N PHE A 495 -31.02 -1.30 -6.71
CA PHE A 495 -30.73 -2.19 -5.58
C PHE A 495 -31.89 -3.15 -5.29
N LYS A 496 -33.14 -2.67 -5.29
CA LYS A 496 -34.34 -3.51 -5.13
C LYS A 496 -34.47 -4.55 -6.24
N GLY A 497 -34.08 -4.20 -7.47
CA GLY A 497 -34.06 -5.12 -8.61
C GLY A 497 -33.00 -6.23 -8.53
N ARG A 498 -32.04 -6.14 -7.62
CA ARG A 498 -31.02 -7.16 -7.38
C ARG A 498 -31.38 -8.03 -6.19
N ALA A 499 -31.04 -9.32 -6.29
CA ALA A 499 -31.15 -10.28 -5.20
C ALA A 499 -29.80 -10.39 -4.47
N ASP A 500 -29.84 -10.85 -3.21
CA ASP A 500 -28.63 -11.25 -2.50
C ASP A 500 -27.99 -12.46 -3.16
N ASP A 501 -26.66 -12.51 -3.09
CA ASP A 501 -25.91 -13.72 -3.43
C ASP A 501 -26.12 -14.77 -2.31
N PRO A 502 -26.70 -15.94 -2.62
CA PRO A 502 -26.94 -16.99 -1.62
C PRO A 502 -25.64 -17.61 -1.10
N ASP A 503 -24.52 -17.51 -1.83
CA ASP A 503 -23.26 -18.16 -1.52
C ASP A 503 -22.36 -17.34 -0.58
N VAL A 504 -22.70 -16.06 -0.34
CA VAL A 504 -21.95 -15.19 0.57
C VAL A 504 -22.58 -15.29 1.97
N PRO A 505 -21.97 -15.90 2.99
CA PRO A 505 -22.66 -16.13 4.27
C PRO A 505 -22.80 -14.84 5.12
N ASN A 506 -21.82 -13.94 5.08
CA ASN A 506 -21.83 -12.73 5.90
C ASN A 506 -22.79 -11.67 5.31
N LYS A 507 -23.75 -11.21 6.11
CA LYS A 507 -24.77 -10.24 5.68
C LYS A 507 -24.21 -8.87 5.29
N CYS A 508 -23.15 -8.39 5.94
CA CYS A 508 -22.48 -7.16 5.52
C CYS A 508 -21.85 -7.32 4.13
N GLU A 509 -21.20 -8.47 3.87
CA GLU A 509 -20.65 -8.78 2.55
C GLU A 509 -21.76 -9.01 1.50
N LYS A 510 -22.88 -9.64 1.85
CA LYS A 510 -24.06 -9.77 0.97
C LYS A 510 -24.58 -8.39 0.55
N LEU A 511 -24.82 -7.51 1.53
CA LEU A 511 -25.26 -6.14 1.29
C LEU A 511 -24.28 -5.41 0.37
N THR A 512 -22.99 -5.48 0.68
CA THR A 512 -21.92 -4.88 -0.12
C THR A 512 -21.93 -5.39 -1.56
N LYS A 513 -22.04 -6.70 -1.77
CA LYS A 513 -22.07 -7.32 -3.11
C LYS A 513 -23.32 -6.91 -3.90
N ARG A 514 -24.49 -6.87 -3.25
CA ARG A 514 -25.74 -6.41 -3.87
C ARG A 514 -25.67 -4.94 -4.26
N MET A 515 -25.10 -4.08 -3.41
CA MET A 515 -24.85 -2.67 -3.73
C MET A 515 -23.90 -2.52 -4.92
N TYR A 516 -22.79 -3.27 -4.95
CA TYR A 516 -21.86 -3.28 -6.08
C TYR A 516 -22.56 -3.68 -7.39
N ALA A 517 -23.33 -4.77 -7.40
CA ALA A 517 -24.07 -5.21 -8.58
C ALA A 517 -25.08 -4.16 -9.08
N ALA A 518 -25.80 -3.51 -8.16
CA ALA A 518 -26.74 -2.45 -8.50
C ALA A 518 -26.05 -1.21 -9.10
N LEU A 519 -24.85 -0.87 -8.61
CA LEU A 519 -24.04 0.21 -9.18
C LEU A 519 -23.56 -0.14 -10.60
N CYS A 520 -23.01 -1.33 -10.80
CA CYS A 520 -22.55 -1.79 -12.12
C CYS A 520 -23.67 -1.70 -13.18
N ASP A 521 -24.88 -2.13 -12.83
CA ASP A 521 -26.05 -2.03 -13.71
C ASP A 521 -26.39 -0.60 -14.10
N LEU A 522 -26.47 0.27 -13.10
CA LEU A 522 -26.85 1.67 -13.33
C LEU A 522 -25.87 2.35 -14.27
N TYR A 523 -24.58 2.10 -14.09
CA TYR A 523 -23.54 2.67 -14.93
C TYR A 523 -23.31 1.90 -16.24
N GLY A 524 -24.12 0.88 -16.53
CA GLY A 524 -24.03 0.11 -17.78
C GLY A 524 -22.73 -0.68 -17.92
N PHE A 525 -22.06 -0.99 -16.81
CA PHE A 525 -20.94 -1.92 -16.79
C PHE A 525 -21.49 -3.34 -16.71
N LYS A 526 -21.48 -4.03 -17.85
CA LYS A 526 -21.96 -5.43 -17.96
C LYS A 526 -20.92 -6.43 -17.52
#